data_AF-A0A831LLF5-F1
#
_entry.id   AF-A0A831LLF5-F1
#
_cell.length_a   1.000
_cell.length_b   1.000
_cell.length_c   1.000
_cell.angle_alpha   90.00
_cell.angle_beta   90.00
_cell.angle_gamma   90.00
#
_symmetry.space_group_name_H-M   'P 1'
#
loop_
_entity.id
_entity.type
_entity.pdbx_description
1 polymer ?
#
loop_
_entity_poly.entity_id
_entity_poly.type
_entity_poly.pdbx_seq_one_letter_code
_entity_poly.pdbx_strand_id
1 'polypeptide(L)'
;MNLKDKVVQALLQAEKHNSSIMVKPEVILWPDPDKQWQEVIPLLQDELPQFLVFGDYNPERKQGPAIWLKCMVTKALPEANWPDKTIPVIYLPGISKTDLRNAEHAELRLQPLLEYQYTGTLFLQENGKEWTIMAFLENISNGLGAKVAKDNATKYALKTTLASIFLTSDINWDKINVDADFLYHQIFPDINSAILKWMCKGNTWLEKMLPDKKEAFINLCKQHFDFTPDPANIKAIAEKLGSQKGAWKQVWQLYANA
;
A
#
# COMPACT_ATOMS: atom_id res chain seq x y z
N MET A 1 0.67 8.96 14.56
CA MET A 1 1.34 7.70 14.20
C MET A 1 0.79 7.30 12.86
N ASN A 2 1.64 7.21 11.84
CA ASN A 2 1.17 6.93 10.47
C ASN A 2 0.99 5.43 10.23
N LEU A 3 0.53 5.05 9.04
CA LEU A 3 0.34 3.66 8.65
C LEU A 3 1.67 2.89 8.61
N LYS A 4 2.76 3.50 8.12
CA LYS A 4 4.11 2.90 8.14
C LYS A 4 4.50 2.45 9.55
N ASP A 5 4.41 3.35 10.53
CA ASP A 5 4.81 3.10 11.92
C ASP A 5 4.04 1.91 12.50
N LYS A 6 2.74 1.81 12.19
CA LYS A 6 1.90 0.70 12.61
C LYS A 6 2.31 -0.62 11.97
N VAL A 7 2.57 -0.62 10.66
CA VAL A 7 3.05 -1.84 9.96
C VAL A 7 4.38 -2.31 10.54
N VAL A 8 5.32 -1.38 10.75
CA VAL A 8 6.61 -1.68 11.39
C VAL A 8 6.41 -2.23 12.80
N GLN A 9 5.55 -1.61 13.62
CA GLN A 9 5.23 -2.12 14.95
C GLN A 9 4.59 -3.51 14.91
N ALA A 10 3.69 -3.78 13.97
CA ALA A 10 3.05 -5.08 13.82
C ALA A 10 4.06 -6.17 13.41
N LEU A 11 5.01 -5.86 12.53
CA LEU A 11 6.11 -6.75 12.17
C LEU A 11 7.02 -7.03 13.37
N LEU A 12 7.41 -6.00 14.12
CA LEU A 12 8.21 -6.15 15.34
C LEU A 12 7.46 -6.91 16.46
N GLN A 13 6.14 -6.81 16.51
CA GLN A 13 5.31 -7.61 17.42
C GLN A 13 5.22 -9.07 16.97
N ALA A 14 5.23 -9.34 15.67
CA ALA A 14 5.32 -10.70 15.14
C ALA A 14 6.67 -11.37 15.48
N GLU A 15 7.72 -10.60 15.78
CA GLU A 15 8.97 -11.13 16.34
C GLU A 15 8.80 -11.62 17.79
N LYS A 16 7.83 -11.05 18.55
CA LYS A 16 7.62 -11.35 19.96
C LYS A 16 6.91 -12.69 20.10
N HIS A 17 7.71 -13.74 20.15
CA HIS A 17 7.24 -15.07 20.48
C HIS A 17 7.16 -15.28 22.01
N ASN A 18 6.16 -16.02 22.50
CA ASN A 18 6.09 -16.43 23.90
C ASN A 18 7.13 -17.54 24.16
N SER A 19 8.30 -17.17 24.64
CA SER A 19 9.45 -18.08 24.89
C SER A 19 9.13 -19.27 25.80
N SER A 20 8.00 -19.25 26.52
CA SER A 20 7.54 -20.35 27.37
C SER A 20 6.85 -21.49 26.60
N ILE A 21 6.46 -21.27 25.34
CA ILE A 21 5.60 -22.19 24.57
C ILE A 21 6.26 -22.66 23.28
N MET A 22 7.17 -21.89 22.68
CA MET A 22 7.71 -22.19 21.36
C MET A 22 9.05 -21.47 21.09
N VAL A 23 9.85 -22.06 20.22
CA VAL A 23 11.22 -21.61 19.89
C VAL A 23 11.18 -20.29 19.14
N LYS A 24 12.19 -19.43 19.33
CA LYS A 24 12.30 -18.16 18.61
C LYS A 24 12.30 -18.43 17.09
N PRO A 25 11.43 -17.76 16.30
CA PRO A 25 11.37 -18.01 14.86
C PRO A 25 12.65 -17.53 14.17
N GLU A 26 13.08 -18.28 13.16
CA GLU A 26 14.25 -17.92 12.34
C GLU A 26 13.95 -16.77 11.38
N VAL A 27 12.69 -16.66 10.93
CA VAL A 27 12.25 -15.68 9.93
C VAL A 27 10.75 -15.43 10.06
N ILE A 28 10.32 -14.23 9.67
CA ILE A 28 8.91 -13.88 9.48
C ILE A 28 8.60 -13.92 7.99
N LEU A 29 7.62 -14.73 7.59
CA LEU A 29 7.12 -14.78 6.21
C LEU A 29 5.89 -13.91 6.08
N TRP A 30 5.90 -12.94 5.16
CA TRP A 30 4.76 -12.08 4.86
C TRP A 30 4.18 -12.40 3.48
N PRO A 31 3.18 -13.30 3.39
CA PRO A 31 2.46 -13.57 2.15
C PRO A 31 1.55 -12.40 1.74
N ASP A 32 1.60 -12.04 0.46
CA ASP A 32 0.74 -11.02 -0.15
C ASP A 32 0.27 -11.46 -1.55
N PRO A 33 -0.78 -12.30 -1.64
CA PRO A 33 -1.21 -12.90 -2.90
C PRO A 33 -1.65 -11.85 -3.94
N ASP A 34 -2.19 -10.72 -3.48
CA ASP A 34 -2.70 -9.64 -4.34
C ASP A 34 -1.66 -8.55 -4.63
N LYS A 35 -0.43 -8.69 -4.12
CA LYS A 35 0.67 -7.73 -4.24
C LYS A 35 0.27 -6.31 -3.79
N GLN A 36 -0.60 -6.20 -2.78
CA GLN A 36 -1.16 -4.91 -2.38
C GLN A 36 -0.10 -3.98 -1.78
N TRP A 37 0.92 -4.54 -1.14
CA TRP A 37 1.92 -3.76 -0.40
C TRP A 37 3.16 -3.41 -1.23
N GLN A 38 3.26 -3.90 -2.46
CA GLN A 38 4.48 -3.87 -3.27
C GLN A 38 5.07 -2.46 -3.44
N GLU A 39 4.22 -1.45 -3.57
CA GLU A 39 4.65 -0.05 -3.77
C GLU A 39 5.33 0.57 -2.55
N VAL A 40 5.01 0.12 -1.34
CA VAL A 40 5.56 0.68 -0.09
C VAL A 40 6.71 -0.14 0.49
N ILE A 41 7.05 -1.27 -0.12
CA ILE A 41 8.15 -2.13 0.33
C ILE A 41 9.49 -1.38 0.41
N PRO A 42 9.90 -0.54 -0.57
CA PRO A 42 11.15 0.20 -0.45
C PRO A 42 11.21 1.07 0.82
N LEU A 43 10.08 1.70 1.19
CA LEU A 43 9.98 2.53 2.41
C LEU A 43 10.14 1.70 3.69
N LEU A 44 9.72 0.43 3.67
CA LEU A 44 9.92 -0.50 4.78
C LEU A 44 11.37 -1.00 4.85
N GLN A 45 12.02 -1.22 3.71
CA GLN A 45 13.43 -1.63 3.67
C GLN A 45 14.38 -0.54 4.17
N ASP A 46 14.05 0.73 3.94
CA ASP A 46 14.77 1.88 4.49
C ASP A 46 14.72 1.91 6.03
N GLU A 47 13.60 1.49 6.62
CA GLU A 47 13.39 1.46 8.09
C GLU A 47 13.90 0.15 8.73
N LEU A 48 13.77 -0.96 8.01
CA LEU A 48 14.06 -2.32 8.49
C LEU A 48 15.15 -2.96 7.62
N PRO A 49 16.43 -2.86 8.02
CA PRO A 49 17.54 -3.47 7.28
C PRO A 49 17.41 -4.99 7.09
N GLN A 50 16.67 -5.67 7.94
CA GLN A 50 16.41 -7.11 7.86
C GLN A 50 15.26 -7.49 6.90
N PHE A 51 14.67 -6.52 6.21
CA PHE A 51 13.53 -6.74 5.32
C PHE A 51 13.99 -7.17 3.92
N LEU A 52 13.62 -8.39 3.56
CA LEU A 52 13.99 -9.08 2.33
C LEU A 52 12.76 -9.25 1.42
N VAL A 53 13.00 -9.31 0.11
CA VAL A 53 11.93 -9.47 -0.89
C VAL A 53 12.19 -10.70 -1.76
N PHE A 54 11.19 -11.57 -1.88
CA PHE A 54 11.24 -12.67 -2.83
C PHE A 54 10.99 -12.19 -4.26
N GLY A 55 11.87 -12.56 -5.17
CA GLY A 55 11.77 -12.22 -6.59
C GLY A 55 13.06 -12.48 -7.36
N ASP A 56 13.26 -11.73 -8.44
CA ASP A 56 14.51 -11.79 -9.20
C ASP A 56 15.68 -11.22 -8.39
N TYR A 57 16.89 -11.71 -8.66
CA TYR A 57 18.10 -11.34 -7.93
C TYR A 57 18.42 -9.84 -8.09
N ASN A 58 18.36 -9.11 -6.98
CA ASN A 58 18.77 -7.70 -6.86
C ASN A 58 19.25 -7.44 -5.41
N PRO A 59 20.53 -7.70 -5.10
CA PRO A 59 21.06 -7.62 -3.75
C PRO A 59 21.05 -6.19 -3.18
N GLU A 60 21.18 -5.16 -4.02
CA GLU A 60 21.12 -3.76 -3.60
C GLU A 60 19.77 -3.41 -2.96
N ARG A 61 18.69 -4.01 -3.47
CA ARG A 61 17.34 -3.87 -2.92
C ARG A 61 16.96 -4.99 -1.97
N LYS A 62 17.94 -5.75 -1.45
CA LYS A 62 17.72 -6.93 -0.60
C LYS A 62 16.64 -7.89 -1.15
N GLN A 63 16.62 -8.05 -2.47
CA GLN A 63 15.67 -8.86 -3.20
C GLN A 63 16.38 -10.04 -3.85
N GLY A 64 15.76 -11.22 -3.84
CA GLY A 64 16.29 -12.33 -4.62
C GLY A 64 15.50 -13.62 -4.54
N PRO A 65 16.01 -14.67 -5.21
CA PRO A 65 15.36 -15.97 -5.25
C PRO A 65 15.44 -16.67 -3.88
N ALA A 66 14.60 -17.68 -3.67
CA ALA A 66 14.47 -18.40 -2.41
C ALA A 66 15.82 -18.90 -1.82
N ILE A 67 16.71 -19.44 -2.65
CA ILE A 67 18.02 -19.92 -2.21
C ILE A 67 18.87 -18.77 -1.65
N TRP A 68 18.88 -17.63 -2.35
CA TRP A 68 19.61 -16.44 -1.91
C TRP A 68 19.03 -15.91 -0.59
N LEU A 69 17.70 -15.88 -0.47
CA LEU A 69 17.03 -15.50 0.77
C LEU A 69 17.39 -16.41 1.95
N LYS A 70 17.52 -17.73 1.75
CA LYS A 70 18.00 -18.63 2.81
C LYS A 70 19.39 -18.22 3.30
N CYS A 71 20.31 -17.92 2.37
CA CYS A 71 21.65 -17.47 2.72
C CYS A 71 21.64 -16.13 3.47
N MET A 72 20.70 -15.24 3.14
CA MET A 72 20.48 -13.99 3.88
C MET A 72 19.96 -14.26 5.30
N VAL A 73 18.98 -15.16 5.47
CA VAL A 73 18.43 -15.54 6.79
C VAL A 73 19.52 -16.17 7.68
N THR A 74 20.36 -17.05 7.13
CA THR A 74 21.47 -17.66 7.86
C THR A 74 22.69 -16.75 8.01
N LYS A 75 22.61 -15.51 7.50
CA LYS A 75 23.71 -14.53 7.48
C LYS A 75 25.01 -15.05 6.86
N ALA A 76 24.90 -15.93 5.87
CA ALA A 76 26.05 -16.45 5.14
C ALA A 76 26.64 -15.44 4.14
N LEU A 77 25.95 -14.31 3.93
CA LEU A 77 26.28 -13.28 2.95
C LEU A 77 26.60 -11.93 3.63
N PRO A 78 27.54 -11.13 3.09
CA PRO A 78 27.92 -9.85 3.67
C PRO A 78 26.79 -8.82 3.67
N GLU A 79 25.83 -8.93 2.76
CA GLU A 79 24.64 -8.07 2.68
C GLU A 79 23.67 -8.28 3.86
N ALA A 80 23.81 -9.38 4.61
CA ALA A 80 23.02 -9.69 5.80
C ALA A 80 23.52 -8.91 7.04
N ASN A 81 23.58 -7.59 6.90
CA ASN A 81 24.26 -6.66 7.80
C ASN A 81 23.41 -6.13 8.98
N TRP A 82 22.35 -6.82 9.36
CA TRP A 82 21.54 -6.48 10.55
C TRP A 82 22.07 -7.13 11.83
N PRO A 83 21.67 -6.70 13.04
CA PRO A 83 22.10 -7.30 14.31
C PRO A 83 21.72 -8.78 14.47
N ASP A 84 22.49 -9.58 15.21
CA ASP A 84 22.28 -11.04 15.36
C ASP A 84 20.98 -11.44 16.06
N LYS A 85 20.42 -10.53 16.87
CA LYS A 85 19.17 -10.80 17.57
C LYS A 85 17.94 -10.45 16.74
N THR A 86 18.11 -9.79 15.59
CA THR A 86 17.02 -9.33 14.73
C THR A 86 16.53 -10.46 13.83
N ILE A 87 15.21 -10.66 13.79
CA ILE A 87 14.58 -11.71 12.98
C ILE A 87 14.27 -11.12 11.60
N PRO A 88 14.82 -11.67 10.50
CA PRO A 88 14.53 -11.16 9.16
C PRO A 88 13.05 -11.34 8.78
N VAL A 89 12.59 -10.44 7.93
CA VAL A 89 11.24 -10.50 7.33
C VAL A 89 11.42 -10.79 5.85
N ILE A 90 10.73 -11.81 5.32
CA ILE A 90 10.66 -12.07 3.88
C ILE A 90 9.25 -11.71 3.39
N TYR A 91 9.17 -10.67 2.57
CA TYR A 91 7.95 -10.34 1.84
C TYR A 91 7.82 -11.20 0.57
N LEU A 92 6.65 -11.79 0.39
CA LEU A 92 6.35 -12.77 -0.65
C LEU A 92 5.24 -12.23 -1.59
N PRO A 93 5.58 -11.40 -2.58
CA PRO A 93 4.60 -10.83 -3.49
C PRO A 93 4.00 -11.90 -4.40
N GLY A 94 2.67 -12.00 -4.44
CA GLY A 94 1.94 -12.95 -5.26
C GLY A 94 1.86 -14.36 -4.69
N ILE A 95 2.31 -14.58 -3.45
CA ILE A 95 2.28 -15.88 -2.78
C ILE A 95 1.27 -15.84 -1.63
N SER A 96 0.37 -16.81 -1.60
CA SER A 96 -0.59 -17.00 -0.50
C SER A 96 -0.02 -17.91 0.59
N LYS A 97 -0.67 -17.95 1.75
CA LYS A 97 -0.34 -18.94 2.79
C LYS A 97 -0.59 -20.38 2.32
N THR A 98 -1.49 -20.59 1.37
CA THR A 98 -1.85 -21.92 0.85
C THR A 98 -0.71 -22.46 -0.01
N ASP A 99 -0.08 -21.59 -0.81
CA ASP A 99 1.07 -21.95 -1.64
C ASP A 99 2.25 -22.41 -0.78
N LEU A 100 2.44 -21.78 0.39
CA LEU A 100 3.45 -22.18 1.36
C LEU A 100 3.15 -23.52 2.06
N ARG A 101 1.88 -23.91 2.16
CA ARG A 101 1.47 -25.20 2.77
C ARG A 101 1.48 -26.35 1.79
N ASN A 102 1.30 -26.09 0.50
CA ASN A 102 1.22 -27.11 -0.53
C ASN A 102 2.63 -27.48 -1.04
N ALA A 103 3.45 -28.08 -0.16
CA ALA A 103 4.84 -28.38 -0.49
C ALA A 103 5.00 -29.34 -1.69
N GLU A 104 4.03 -30.22 -1.92
CA GLU A 104 4.05 -31.21 -3.00
C GLU A 104 3.86 -30.58 -4.39
N HIS A 105 3.10 -29.49 -4.49
CA HIS A 105 2.82 -28.79 -5.76
C HIS A 105 3.43 -27.39 -5.82
N ALA A 106 4.23 -27.02 -4.82
CA ALA A 106 4.87 -25.72 -4.78
C ALA A 106 5.83 -25.54 -5.96
N GLU A 107 5.79 -24.35 -6.55
CA GLU A 107 6.73 -23.99 -7.62
C GLU A 107 8.18 -24.21 -7.15
N LEU A 108 9.02 -24.73 -8.05
CA LEU A 108 10.42 -25.04 -7.76
C LEU A 108 11.18 -23.84 -7.16
N ARG A 109 10.79 -22.62 -7.55
CA ARG A 109 11.38 -21.37 -7.06
C ARG A 109 11.05 -21.07 -5.60
N LEU A 110 9.96 -21.59 -5.05
CA LEU A 110 9.51 -21.36 -3.67
C LEU A 110 9.98 -22.45 -2.70
N GLN A 111 10.27 -23.66 -3.19
CA GLN A 111 10.62 -24.83 -2.39
C GLN A 111 11.62 -24.57 -1.25
N PRO A 112 12.72 -23.82 -1.43
CA PRO A 112 13.67 -23.60 -0.34
C PRO A 112 13.07 -22.83 0.85
N LEU A 113 12.04 -22.00 0.65
CA LEU A 113 11.40 -21.23 1.72
C LEU A 113 10.32 -22.03 2.47
N LEU A 114 9.90 -23.18 1.96
CA LEU A 114 8.79 -23.94 2.55
C LEU A 114 9.11 -24.47 3.94
N GLU A 115 10.38 -24.74 4.26
CA GLU A 115 10.79 -25.17 5.60
C GLU A 115 10.46 -24.12 6.68
N TYR A 116 10.45 -22.83 6.30
CA TYR A 116 10.14 -21.73 7.20
C TYR A 116 8.67 -21.68 7.62
N GLN A 117 7.80 -22.53 7.06
CA GLN A 117 6.48 -22.75 7.63
C GLN A 117 6.55 -23.45 9.01
N TYR A 118 7.64 -24.16 9.30
CA TYR A 118 7.86 -24.91 10.54
C TYR A 118 8.86 -24.22 11.47
N THR A 119 9.89 -23.56 10.91
CA THR A 119 10.94 -22.88 11.70
C THR A 119 10.74 -21.35 11.80
N GLY A 120 9.88 -20.79 10.96
CA GLY A 120 9.54 -19.37 10.95
C GLY A 120 8.13 -19.08 11.50
N THR A 121 7.65 -17.87 11.26
CA THR A 121 6.28 -17.44 11.61
C THR A 121 5.64 -16.73 10.43
N LEU A 122 4.38 -17.04 10.14
CA LEU A 122 3.61 -16.33 9.12
C LEU A 122 3.02 -15.05 9.70
N PHE A 123 3.27 -13.92 9.06
CA PHE A 123 2.64 -12.64 9.39
C PHE A 123 1.21 -12.62 8.86
N LEU A 124 0.27 -13.11 9.68
CA LEU A 124 -1.15 -13.22 9.39
C LEU A 124 -1.97 -12.44 10.41
N GLN A 125 -3.24 -12.21 10.07
CA GLN A 125 -4.24 -11.71 10.99
C GLN A 125 -4.53 -12.73 12.10
N GLU A 126 -5.17 -12.27 13.18
CA GLU A 126 -5.66 -13.11 14.29
C GLU A 126 -6.60 -14.23 13.81
N ASN A 127 -7.36 -13.99 12.73
CA ASN A 127 -8.24 -14.98 12.09
C ASN A 127 -7.52 -15.93 11.12
N GLY A 128 -6.19 -15.83 10.99
CA GLY A 128 -5.36 -16.63 10.11
C GLY A 128 -5.42 -16.26 8.62
N LYS A 129 -6.02 -15.14 8.23
CA LYS A 129 -5.99 -14.60 6.85
C LYS A 129 -4.77 -13.69 6.64
N GLU A 130 -4.36 -13.54 5.39
CA GLU A 130 -3.30 -12.64 4.96
C GLU A 130 -3.68 -11.18 5.21
N TRP A 131 -2.70 -10.33 5.52
CA TRP A 131 -2.92 -8.90 5.72
C TRP A 131 -3.18 -8.18 4.41
N THR A 132 -4.42 -7.72 4.20
CA THR A 132 -4.75 -6.75 3.15
C THR A 132 -4.63 -5.32 3.69
N ILE A 133 -4.50 -4.32 2.81
CA ILE A 133 -4.45 -2.90 3.22
C ILE A 133 -5.71 -2.57 4.05
N MET A 134 -6.88 -2.95 3.53
CA MET A 134 -8.17 -2.75 4.20
C MET A 134 -8.21 -3.40 5.59
N ALA A 135 -7.79 -4.67 5.70
CA ALA A 135 -7.80 -5.37 6.98
C ALA A 135 -6.85 -4.70 8.00
N PHE A 136 -5.72 -4.17 7.55
CA PHE A 136 -4.79 -3.44 8.40
C PHE A 136 -5.36 -2.09 8.86
N LEU A 137 -6.09 -1.38 7.98
CA LEU A 137 -6.79 -0.15 8.37
C LEU A 137 -7.91 -0.43 9.38
N GLU A 138 -8.71 -1.48 9.19
CA GLU A 138 -9.85 -1.82 10.05
C GLU A 138 -9.44 -2.40 11.41
N ASN A 139 -8.30 -3.10 11.49
CA ASN A 139 -7.92 -3.81 12.71
C ASN A 139 -7.61 -2.85 13.87
N ILE A 140 -8.26 -3.05 15.01
CA ILE A 140 -8.10 -2.19 16.21
C ILE A 140 -6.83 -2.57 16.99
N SER A 141 -6.51 -3.85 17.10
CA SER A 141 -5.41 -4.38 17.91
C SER A 141 -4.04 -4.03 17.31
N ASN A 142 -3.83 -4.38 16.04
CA ASN A 142 -2.54 -4.28 15.34
C ASN A 142 -2.53 -3.19 14.26
N GLY A 143 -3.70 -2.67 13.91
CA GLY A 143 -3.90 -1.72 12.82
C GLY A 143 -4.22 -0.30 13.27
N LEU A 144 -5.07 0.37 12.49
CA LEU A 144 -5.47 1.77 12.70
C LEU A 144 -6.90 1.96 13.22
N GLY A 145 -7.71 0.89 13.31
CA GLY A 145 -9.07 0.94 13.85
C GLY A 145 -10.05 1.81 13.05
N ALA A 146 -9.77 2.06 11.77
CA ALA A 146 -10.62 2.87 10.91
C ALA A 146 -11.89 2.14 10.49
N LYS A 147 -12.96 2.89 10.23
CA LYS A 147 -14.13 2.35 9.53
C LYS A 147 -13.86 2.44 8.04
N VAL A 148 -13.84 1.33 7.31
CA VAL A 148 -13.53 1.32 5.88
C VAL A 148 -14.74 0.84 5.09
N ALA A 149 -15.09 1.56 4.02
CA ALA A 149 -16.14 1.14 3.10
C ALA A 149 -15.69 -0.09 2.28
N LYS A 150 -16.59 -1.06 2.11
CA LYS A 150 -16.27 -2.39 1.53
C LYS A 150 -16.56 -2.52 0.04
N ASP A 151 -16.98 -1.43 -0.59
CA ASP A 151 -17.26 -1.39 -2.01
C ASP A 151 -15.97 -1.52 -2.85
N ASN A 152 -16.14 -1.90 -4.12
CA ASN A 152 -15.01 -2.13 -5.01
C ASN A 152 -14.23 -0.85 -5.33
N ALA A 153 -14.89 0.32 -5.32
CA ALA A 153 -14.22 1.58 -5.59
C ALA A 153 -13.26 1.93 -4.44
N THR A 154 -13.68 1.73 -3.19
CA THR A 154 -12.81 1.93 -2.02
C THR A 154 -11.64 0.96 -2.00
N LYS A 155 -11.87 -0.33 -2.32
CA LYS A 155 -10.77 -1.31 -2.43
C LYS A 155 -9.74 -0.93 -3.49
N TYR A 156 -10.22 -0.44 -4.63
CA TYR A 156 -9.35 0.03 -5.70
C TYR A 156 -8.57 1.27 -5.26
N ALA A 157 -9.26 2.27 -4.72
CA ALA A 157 -8.67 3.51 -4.22
C ALA A 157 -7.60 3.24 -3.14
N LEU A 158 -7.79 2.25 -2.26
CA LEU A 158 -6.80 1.88 -1.26
C LEU A 158 -5.46 1.43 -1.86
N LYS A 159 -5.50 0.65 -2.95
CA LYS A 159 -4.26 0.19 -3.62
C LYS A 159 -3.56 1.40 -4.26
N THR A 160 -4.30 2.17 -5.05
CA THR A 160 -3.82 3.34 -5.79
C THR A 160 -3.29 4.47 -4.89
N THR A 161 -3.86 4.62 -3.69
CA THR A 161 -3.49 5.70 -2.76
C THR A 161 -2.51 5.26 -1.68
N LEU A 162 -2.16 3.96 -1.62
CA LEU A 162 -1.35 3.37 -0.55
C LEU A 162 -0.07 4.17 -0.31
N ALA A 163 0.74 4.40 -1.36
CA ALA A 163 2.01 5.13 -1.24
C ALA A 163 1.84 6.54 -0.63
N SER A 164 0.72 7.21 -0.91
CA SER A 164 0.42 8.54 -0.36
C SER A 164 0.01 8.46 1.11
N ILE A 165 -0.89 7.54 1.47
CA ILE A 165 -1.43 7.44 2.83
C ILE A 165 -0.44 6.77 3.79
N PHE A 166 0.54 6.01 3.27
CA PHE A 166 1.48 5.23 4.09
C PHE A 166 2.31 6.11 5.04
N LEU A 167 2.66 7.31 4.57
CA LEU A 167 3.50 8.27 5.31
C LEU A 167 2.69 9.35 6.04
N THR A 168 1.38 9.46 5.80
CA THR A 168 0.55 10.54 6.36
C THR A 168 0.38 10.38 7.88
N SER A 169 0.89 11.33 8.66
CA SER A 169 0.95 11.28 10.12
C SER A 169 -0.24 11.88 10.87
N ASP A 170 -1.12 12.59 10.18
CA ASP A 170 -2.09 13.52 10.82
C ASP A 170 -3.55 13.07 10.71
N ILE A 171 -3.77 11.84 10.24
CA ILE A 171 -5.12 11.28 10.10
C ILE A 171 -5.50 10.57 11.41
N ASN A 172 -6.61 11.01 12.01
CA ASN A 172 -7.19 10.33 13.16
C ASN A 172 -8.12 9.20 12.69
N TRP A 173 -7.49 8.08 12.33
CA TRP A 173 -8.13 6.96 11.65
C TRP A 173 -9.33 6.37 12.39
N ASP A 174 -9.31 6.37 13.72
CA ASP A 174 -10.38 5.87 14.60
C ASP A 174 -11.72 6.63 14.48
N LYS A 175 -11.67 7.88 14.03
CA LYS A 175 -12.85 8.76 13.90
C LYS A 175 -13.32 8.96 12.47
N ILE A 176 -12.57 8.45 11.49
CA ILE A 176 -12.82 8.69 10.08
C ILE A 176 -13.46 7.46 9.43
N ASN A 177 -14.41 7.72 8.54
CA ASN A 177 -14.90 6.72 7.60
C ASN A 177 -14.07 6.83 6.32
N VAL A 178 -13.31 5.78 6.01
CA VAL A 178 -12.42 5.68 4.87
C VAL A 178 -13.22 5.10 3.71
N ASP A 179 -13.51 5.93 2.73
CA ASP A 179 -14.08 5.55 1.43
C ASP A 179 -13.16 6.01 0.29
N ALA A 180 -13.53 5.67 -0.94
CA ALA A 180 -12.78 6.08 -2.13
C ALA A 180 -12.60 7.61 -2.20
N ASP A 181 -13.61 8.38 -1.81
CA ASP A 181 -13.58 9.83 -1.87
C ASP A 181 -12.55 10.43 -0.91
N PHE A 182 -12.58 9.97 0.35
CA PHE A 182 -11.59 10.36 1.36
C PHE A 182 -10.16 10.06 0.89
N LEU A 183 -9.93 8.88 0.33
CA LEU A 183 -8.61 8.44 -0.12
C LEU A 183 -8.10 9.29 -1.30
N TYR A 184 -8.95 9.59 -2.27
CA TYR A 184 -8.57 10.44 -3.40
C TYR A 184 -8.35 11.90 -2.97
N HIS A 185 -9.09 12.40 -1.98
CA HIS A 185 -8.81 13.71 -1.38
C HIS A 185 -7.44 13.79 -0.69
N GLN A 186 -6.90 12.67 -0.18
CA GLN A 186 -5.52 12.67 0.33
C GLN A 186 -4.48 12.88 -0.77
N ILE A 187 -4.77 12.46 -2.01
CA ILE A 187 -3.89 12.71 -3.17
C ILE A 187 -4.10 14.12 -3.73
N PHE A 188 -5.36 14.58 -3.79
CA PHE A 188 -5.75 15.89 -4.32
C PHE A 188 -6.49 16.73 -3.27
N PRO A 189 -5.76 17.33 -2.31
CA PRO A 189 -6.38 18.16 -1.28
C PRO A 189 -7.02 19.44 -1.85
N ASP A 190 -6.52 19.93 -2.99
CA ASP A 190 -7.09 21.07 -3.73
C ASP A 190 -7.47 20.65 -5.16
N ILE A 191 -8.58 19.91 -5.24
CA ILE A 191 -9.16 19.48 -6.52
C ILE A 191 -9.62 20.66 -7.38
N ASN A 192 -10.05 21.77 -6.77
CA ASN A 192 -10.56 22.93 -7.50
C ASN A 192 -9.45 23.61 -8.31
N SER A 193 -8.29 23.86 -7.69
CA SER A 193 -7.11 24.37 -8.41
C SER A 193 -6.61 23.37 -9.44
N ALA A 194 -6.71 22.07 -9.18
CA ALA A 194 -6.34 21.03 -10.11
C ALA A 194 -7.22 21.04 -11.37
N ILE A 195 -8.53 21.23 -11.22
CA ILE A 195 -9.49 21.37 -12.34
C ILE A 195 -9.13 22.58 -13.19
N LEU A 196 -8.87 23.75 -12.59
CA LEU A 196 -8.49 24.95 -13.34
C LEU A 196 -7.18 24.77 -14.10
N LYS A 197 -6.16 24.17 -13.46
CA LYS A 197 -4.88 23.83 -14.11
C LYS A 197 -5.09 22.89 -15.30
N TRP A 198 -5.94 21.88 -15.13
CA TRP A 198 -6.30 20.98 -16.22
C TRP A 198 -7.01 21.71 -17.36
N MET A 199 -7.99 22.58 -17.07
CA MET A 199 -8.69 23.36 -18.10
C MET A 199 -7.73 24.26 -18.90
N CYS A 200 -6.67 24.78 -18.29
CA CYS A 200 -5.66 25.59 -18.98
C CYS A 200 -4.66 24.77 -19.82
N LYS A 201 -4.30 23.57 -19.39
CA LYS A 201 -3.20 22.77 -20.00
C LYS A 201 -3.67 21.55 -20.79
N GLY A 202 -4.93 21.16 -20.65
CA GLY A 202 -5.53 19.99 -21.29
C GLY A 202 -4.82 18.68 -20.96
N ASN A 203 -4.80 17.75 -21.92
CA ASN A 203 -4.23 16.41 -21.74
C ASN A 203 -2.75 16.40 -21.38
N THR A 204 -1.98 17.41 -21.78
CA THR A 204 -0.55 17.49 -21.44
C THR A 204 -0.31 17.51 -19.92
N TRP A 205 -1.29 17.97 -19.14
CA TRP A 205 -1.22 17.92 -17.68
C TRP A 205 -1.55 16.54 -17.13
N LEU A 206 -2.54 15.84 -17.70
CA LEU A 206 -2.88 14.47 -17.30
C LEU A 206 -1.78 13.46 -17.69
N GLU A 207 -1.15 13.64 -18.85
CA GLU A 207 -0.08 12.77 -19.35
C GLU A 207 1.21 12.87 -18.54
N LYS A 208 1.44 14.02 -17.89
CA LYS A 208 2.57 14.23 -16.98
C LYS A 208 2.35 13.62 -15.60
N MET A 209 1.12 13.20 -15.28
CA MET A 209 0.81 12.57 -14.01
C MET A 209 1.11 11.08 -14.02
N LEU A 210 1.46 10.56 -12.85
CA LEU A 210 1.46 9.12 -12.62
C LEU A 210 0.05 8.55 -12.88
N PRO A 211 -0.07 7.34 -13.42
CA PRO A 211 -1.35 6.72 -13.75
C PRO A 211 -2.36 6.76 -12.59
N ASP A 212 -1.90 6.45 -11.38
CA ASP A 212 -2.71 6.43 -10.16
C ASP A 212 -3.31 7.78 -9.80
N LYS A 213 -2.49 8.84 -9.93
CA LYS A 213 -2.94 10.22 -9.72
C LYS A 213 -3.92 10.66 -10.81
N LYS A 214 -3.69 10.27 -12.06
CA LYS A 214 -4.61 10.57 -13.15
C LYS A 214 -5.98 9.95 -12.90
N GLU A 215 -6.01 8.70 -12.45
CA GLU A 215 -7.26 8.00 -12.15
C GLU A 215 -8.01 8.62 -10.97
N ALA A 216 -7.30 8.90 -9.87
CA ALA A 216 -7.88 9.61 -8.73
C ALA A 216 -8.52 10.94 -9.13
N PHE A 217 -7.84 11.74 -9.96
CA PHE A 217 -8.38 13.00 -10.48
C PHE A 217 -9.65 12.80 -11.31
N ILE A 218 -9.67 11.82 -12.22
CA ILE A 218 -10.84 11.51 -13.06
C ILE A 218 -12.02 11.08 -12.19
N ASN A 219 -11.79 10.25 -11.18
CA ASN A 219 -12.84 9.77 -10.27
C ASN A 219 -13.44 10.91 -9.44
N LEU A 220 -12.61 11.81 -8.91
CA LEU A 220 -13.07 13.01 -8.20
C LEU A 220 -13.90 13.93 -9.11
N CYS A 221 -13.47 14.15 -10.35
CA CYS A 221 -14.20 14.96 -11.33
C CYS A 221 -15.59 14.36 -11.64
N LYS A 222 -15.67 13.03 -11.79
CA LYS A 222 -16.94 12.35 -12.05
C LYS A 222 -17.88 12.42 -10.86
N GLN A 223 -17.38 12.20 -9.64
CA GLN A 223 -18.22 12.13 -8.44
C GLN A 223 -18.74 13.52 -8.00
N HIS A 224 -17.88 14.54 -7.98
CA HIS A 224 -18.24 15.84 -7.40
C HIS A 224 -18.67 16.90 -8.42
N PHE A 225 -18.19 16.78 -9.66
CA PHE A 225 -18.38 17.80 -10.69
C PHE A 225 -19.17 17.30 -11.90
N ASP A 226 -19.57 16.02 -11.89
CA ASP A 226 -20.35 15.37 -12.94
C ASP A 226 -19.70 15.54 -14.33
N PHE A 227 -18.37 15.43 -14.43
CA PHE A 227 -17.69 15.45 -15.73
C PHE A 227 -16.51 14.51 -15.80
N THR A 228 -16.17 14.11 -17.02
CA THR A 228 -14.95 13.36 -17.32
C THR A 228 -13.95 14.29 -17.98
N PRO A 229 -12.71 14.41 -17.46
CA PRO A 229 -11.66 15.21 -18.08
C PRO A 229 -11.34 14.72 -19.49
N ASP A 230 -11.80 15.46 -20.51
CA ASP A 230 -11.54 15.22 -21.91
C ASP A 230 -11.45 16.56 -22.67
N PRO A 231 -10.36 16.86 -23.39
CA PRO A 231 -10.23 18.08 -24.18
C PRO A 231 -11.33 18.25 -25.23
N ALA A 232 -11.88 17.15 -25.76
CA ALA A 232 -12.99 17.21 -26.70
C ALA A 232 -14.26 17.83 -26.08
N ASN A 233 -14.42 17.69 -24.76
CA ASN A 233 -15.59 18.15 -24.00
C ASN A 233 -15.34 19.48 -23.27
N ILE A 234 -14.24 20.18 -23.55
CA ILE A 234 -13.83 21.36 -22.77
C ILE A 234 -14.87 22.48 -22.79
N LYS A 235 -15.61 22.65 -23.90
CA LYS A 235 -16.68 23.65 -24.00
C LYS A 235 -17.82 23.35 -23.02
N ALA A 236 -18.28 22.10 -22.96
CA ALA A 236 -19.32 21.69 -22.03
C ALA A 236 -18.88 21.85 -20.57
N ILE A 237 -17.59 21.62 -20.28
CA ILE A 237 -17.03 21.80 -18.94
C ILE A 237 -16.92 23.28 -18.57
N ALA A 238 -16.53 24.14 -19.52
CA ALA A 238 -16.51 25.59 -19.32
C ALA A 238 -17.93 26.18 -19.10
N GLU A 239 -18.94 25.62 -19.75
CA GLU A 239 -20.35 25.96 -19.50
C GLU A 239 -20.77 25.57 -18.07
N LYS A 240 -20.35 24.40 -17.57
CA LYS A 240 -20.57 24.01 -16.17
C LYS A 240 -19.87 24.95 -15.19
N LEU A 241 -18.63 25.36 -15.47
CA LEU A 241 -17.91 26.37 -14.69
C LEU A 241 -18.66 27.71 -14.63
N GLY A 242 -19.13 28.20 -15.79
CA GLY A 242 -19.90 29.43 -15.90
C GLY A 242 -21.29 29.37 -15.25
N SER A 243 -21.85 28.18 -15.07
CA SER A 243 -23.15 27.99 -14.40
C SER A 243 -23.12 28.30 -12.90
N GLN A 244 -21.94 28.19 -12.26
CA GLN A 244 -21.72 28.41 -10.82
C GLN A 244 -22.64 27.58 -9.89
N LYS A 245 -23.14 26.44 -10.35
CA LYS A 245 -24.05 25.58 -9.58
C LYS A 245 -23.28 24.53 -8.78
N GLY A 246 -23.67 24.34 -7.51
CA GLY A 246 -23.09 23.30 -6.65
C GLY A 246 -21.59 23.47 -6.42
N ALA A 247 -20.83 22.39 -6.59
CA ALA A 247 -19.37 22.36 -6.42
C ALA A 247 -18.63 23.37 -7.33
N TRP A 248 -19.20 23.69 -8.51
CA TRP A 248 -18.62 24.65 -9.46
C TRP A 248 -18.55 26.08 -8.93
N LYS A 249 -19.34 26.44 -7.90
CA LYS A 249 -19.28 27.77 -7.28
C LYS A 249 -17.90 28.06 -6.67
N GLN A 250 -17.30 27.07 -6.00
CA GLN A 250 -15.99 27.22 -5.38
C GLN A 250 -14.89 27.32 -6.44
N VAL A 251 -14.98 26.51 -7.51
CA VAL A 251 -14.06 26.57 -8.66
C VAL A 251 -14.14 27.93 -9.34
N TRP A 252 -15.36 28.46 -9.54
CA TRP A 252 -15.56 29.80 -10.11
C TRP A 252 -14.98 30.90 -9.23
N GLN A 253 -15.18 30.84 -7.91
CA GLN A 253 -14.60 31.80 -6.98
C GLN A 253 -13.07 31.81 -7.06
N LEU A 254 -12.44 30.64 -7.15
CA LEU A 254 -10.99 30.54 -7.33
C LEU A 254 -10.55 31.12 -8.68
N TYR A 255 -11.30 30.85 -9.76
CA TYR A 255 -11.03 31.43 -11.08
C TYR A 255 -11.17 32.95 -11.11
N ALA A 256 -12.21 33.49 -10.47
CA ALA A 256 -12.47 34.93 -10.45
C ALA A 256 -11.50 35.71 -9.55
N ASN A 257 -10.90 35.05 -8.57
CA ASN A 257 -9.93 35.63 -7.64
C ASN A 257 -8.46 35.41 -8.08
N ALA A 258 -8.22 34.65 -9.14
CA ALA A 258 -6.90 34.37 -9.71
C ALA A 258 -6.46 35.47 -10.69
#